data_AF-A0A7X8N747-F1
#
_entry.id   AF-A0A7X8N747-F1
#
_cell.length_a   1.000
_cell.length_b   1.000
_cell.length_c   1.000
_cell.angle_alpha   90.00
_cell.angle_beta   90.00
_cell.angle_gamma   90.00
#
_symmetry.space_group_name_H-M   'P 1'
#
loop_
_entity.id
_entity.type
_entity.pdbx_description
1 polymer ?
#
loop_
_entity_poly.entity_id
_entity_poly.type
_entity_poly.pdbx_seq_one_letter_code
_entity_poly.pdbx_strand_id
1 'polypeptide(L)'
;MAIDQKDALFMLIKSLSKSEKRQFKLYAGRLGGNLHANFMSLFNLLDKVSTYDDDLILKKTSIKKQQISNTKAHLYKQILVSLRFNPVHHNVRAQIREQFDFAAILYNKGLYNQSLKILEKAKELALKNFENNLAYEIVEFEKVIESQYITRSMSNRADELSEEAKELSLRNVRISKLSNLSLQLYSLLLKQGYVKDDEDSIAVTDYFNKRLPKYNIAELGFREKLFLYKAYLWHSLILQDFVSSYKYSQKWVDLFDENPDMKIQNPVFYLKGVNYLLESLYLIKHRTKFNNALEKLIFDIKEEKVSLNDNTKTLTFLYLNQNKFNLYFLEGNFTEGLNFVSEFISELKEYENKIDAHHIMVFYYKIGCMYFGAGKNEECIFYLEKIISNKDLKMREDLLCFSRVLNLVAHYEAGIDYNIEKLIVSTYKFLIKMDDLHEVQRKMISFLKNLSNIYPQDLRKAFIKLHEELSQYEHHPYEKRSFLYLDILSWLESRIQNVPIEKIIQQKAKELIK
;
A
#
# COMPACT_ATOMS: atom_id res chain seq x y z
N MET A 1 8.69 11.91 17.78
CA MET A 1 8.65 13.29 17.29
C MET A 1 10.06 13.67 16.87
N ALA A 2 10.26 13.76 15.56
CA ALA A 2 11.38 14.33 14.81
C ALA A 2 11.36 13.65 13.42
N ILE A 3 10.19 13.62 12.77
CA ILE A 3 10.19 13.57 11.31
C ILE A 3 10.54 15.01 10.96
N ASP A 4 11.73 15.24 10.41
CA ASP A 4 12.11 16.52 9.81
C ASP A 4 10.87 17.11 9.12
N GLN A 5 10.31 18.17 9.69
CA GLN A 5 9.26 18.96 9.06
C GLN A 5 9.92 19.67 7.87
N LYS A 6 10.11 18.93 6.78
CA LYS A 6 10.35 19.54 5.47
C LYS A 6 9.14 20.44 5.20
N ASP A 7 9.38 21.73 5.03
CA ASP A 7 8.35 22.71 4.74
C ASP A 7 7.48 22.25 3.55
N ALA A 8 6.15 22.34 3.70
CA ALA A 8 5.20 21.77 2.75
C ALA A 8 5.33 22.38 1.34
N LEU A 9 5.67 23.66 1.26
CA LEU A 9 5.91 24.34 -0.01
C LEU A 9 7.23 23.88 -0.63
N PHE A 10 8.27 23.72 0.17
CA PHE A 10 9.54 23.18 -0.31
C PHE A 10 9.35 21.77 -0.90
N MET A 11 8.63 20.89 -0.22
CA MET A 11 8.31 19.56 -0.73
C MET A 11 7.56 19.61 -2.07
N LEU A 12 6.54 20.48 -2.18
CA LEU A 12 5.80 20.65 -3.43
C LEU A 12 6.71 21.14 -4.57
N ILE A 13 7.56 22.15 -4.34
CA ILE A 13 8.48 22.65 -5.37
C ILE A 13 9.46 21.57 -5.83
N LYS A 14 9.93 20.73 -4.90
CA LYS A 14 10.86 19.63 -5.20
C LYS A 14 10.20 18.45 -5.90
N SER A 15 8.89 18.25 -5.75
CA SER A 15 8.17 17.23 -6.51
C SER A 15 7.92 17.64 -7.97
N LEU A 16 7.96 18.93 -8.30
CA LEU A 16 7.73 19.39 -9.67
C LEU A 16 8.80 18.89 -10.65
N SER A 17 8.35 18.35 -11.78
CA SER A 17 9.18 18.07 -12.94
C SER A 17 9.71 19.34 -13.61
N LYS A 18 10.73 19.21 -14.47
CA LYS A 18 11.29 20.34 -15.23
C LYS A 18 10.22 21.03 -16.10
N SER A 19 9.30 20.27 -16.69
CA SER A 19 8.19 20.78 -17.49
C SER A 19 7.18 21.56 -16.64
N GLU A 20 6.79 21.04 -15.48
CA GLU A 20 5.87 21.73 -14.56
C GLU A 20 6.47 23.03 -14.00
N LYS A 21 7.76 23.03 -13.66
CA LYS A 21 8.47 24.26 -13.24
C LYS A 21 8.47 25.32 -14.35
N ARG A 22 8.69 24.91 -15.60
CA ARG A 22 8.62 25.80 -16.77
C ARG A 22 7.19 26.32 -16.96
N GLN A 23 6.19 25.46 -16.89
CA GLN A 23 4.79 25.84 -16.99
C GLN A 23 4.40 26.86 -15.92
N PHE A 24 4.80 26.64 -14.65
CA PHE A 24 4.54 27.57 -13.57
C PHE A 24 5.16 28.95 -13.82
N LYS A 25 6.41 29.01 -14.28
CA LYS A 25 7.07 30.28 -14.65
C LYS A 25 6.31 31.01 -15.77
N LEU A 26 5.83 30.30 -16.78
CA LEU A 26 5.01 30.86 -17.86
C LEU A 26 3.65 31.35 -17.37
N TYR A 27 2.96 30.55 -16.54
CA TYR A 27 1.69 30.92 -15.92
C TYR A 27 1.82 32.19 -15.08
N ALA A 28 2.83 32.25 -14.21
CA ALA A 28 3.08 33.42 -13.38
C ALA A 28 3.42 34.65 -14.22
N GLY A 29 4.15 34.49 -15.32
CA GLY A 29 4.54 35.56 -16.23
C GLY A 29 3.42 36.17 -17.07
N ARG A 30 2.20 35.58 -17.11
CA ARG A 30 1.07 36.09 -17.90
C ARG A 30 0.59 37.48 -17.44
N LEU A 31 0.76 37.79 -16.16
CA LEU A 31 0.47 39.11 -15.60
C LEU A 31 1.82 39.81 -15.37
N GLY A 32 2.15 40.82 -16.18
CA GLY A 32 3.50 41.40 -16.24
C GLY A 32 4.10 41.85 -14.90
N GLY A 33 3.29 42.18 -13.90
CA GLY A 33 3.75 42.54 -12.54
C GLY A 33 4.24 41.37 -11.67
N ASN A 34 3.96 40.13 -12.06
CA ASN A 34 4.26 38.95 -11.23
C ASN A 34 5.69 38.42 -11.36
N LEU A 35 6.39 38.73 -12.46
CA LEU A 35 7.78 38.27 -12.69
C LEU A 35 8.77 38.84 -11.66
N HIS A 36 8.47 40.03 -11.12
CA HIS A 36 9.24 40.71 -10.08
C HIS A 36 8.63 40.56 -8.67
N ALA A 37 7.58 39.76 -8.52
CA ALA A 37 6.89 39.61 -7.24
C ALA A 37 7.69 38.73 -6.27
N ASN A 38 7.60 39.05 -4.98
CA ASN A 38 8.25 38.33 -3.89
C ASN A 38 8.06 36.80 -3.94
N PHE A 39 6.89 36.33 -4.37
CA PHE A 39 6.63 34.88 -4.46
C PHE A 39 7.42 34.19 -5.59
N MET A 40 7.74 34.88 -6.69
CA MET A 40 8.58 34.33 -7.76
C MET A 40 10.05 34.25 -7.35
N SER A 41 10.54 35.26 -6.61
CA SER A 41 11.87 35.23 -5.99
C SER A 41 12.00 34.05 -5.03
N LEU A 42 10.98 33.80 -4.20
CA LEU A 42 10.91 32.64 -3.31
C LEU A 42 10.94 31.32 -4.08
N PHE A 43 10.14 31.19 -5.14
CA PHE A 43 10.12 29.98 -5.98
C PHE A 43 11.51 29.67 -6.56
N ASN A 44 12.16 30.67 -7.15
CA ASN A 44 13.48 30.49 -7.76
C ASN A 44 14.57 30.13 -6.74
N LEU A 45 14.46 30.62 -5.50
CA LEU A 45 15.36 30.23 -4.42
C LEU A 45 15.13 28.78 -4.01
N LEU A 46 13.89 28.42 -3.66
CA LEU A 46 13.53 27.08 -3.18
C LEU A 46 13.75 25.99 -4.24
N ASP A 47 13.59 26.32 -5.52
CA ASP A 47 13.90 25.41 -6.63
C ASP A 47 15.39 25.02 -6.65
N LYS A 48 16.30 25.95 -6.31
CA LYS A 48 17.76 25.74 -6.39
C LYS A 48 18.36 25.06 -5.16
N VAL A 49 17.90 25.38 -3.95
CA VAL A 49 18.51 24.89 -2.71
C VAL A 49 18.17 23.42 -2.45
N SER A 50 19.11 22.62 -1.92
CA SER A 50 18.88 21.19 -1.62
C SER A 50 18.15 20.97 -0.30
N THR A 51 18.34 21.85 0.67
CA THR A 51 17.72 21.82 1.99
C THR A 51 16.89 23.08 2.22
N TYR A 52 15.88 22.95 3.06
CA TYR A 52 15.02 24.05 3.45
C TYR A 52 15.61 24.79 4.65
N ASP A 53 15.68 26.12 4.56
CA ASP A 53 16.17 27.01 5.62
C ASP A 53 15.49 28.39 5.48
N ASP A 54 14.81 28.84 6.54
CA ASP A 54 14.13 30.14 6.59
C ASP A 54 15.11 31.33 6.58
N ASP A 55 16.32 31.16 7.14
CA ASP A 55 17.32 32.23 7.17
C ASP A 55 17.87 32.50 5.77
N LEU A 56 17.93 31.48 4.90
CA LEU A 56 18.29 31.66 3.49
C LEU A 56 17.26 32.51 2.76
N ILE A 57 15.98 32.40 3.08
CA ILE A 57 14.91 33.20 2.47
C ILE A 57 15.13 34.68 2.78
N LEU A 58 15.39 35.01 4.04
CA LEU A 58 15.65 36.39 4.48
C LEU A 58 16.92 36.98 3.86
N LYS A 59 17.99 36.18 3.72
CA LYS A 59 19.27 36.63 3.17
C LYS A 59 19.27 36.80 1.66
N LYS A 60 18.49 36.01 0.93
CA LYS A 60 18.55 35.91 -0.54
C LYS A 60 17.34 36.51 -1.26
N THR A 61 16.34 37.01 -0.53
CA THR A 61 15.14 37.64 -1.12
C THR A 61 14.81 38.95 -0.42
N SER A 62 13.99 39.79 -1.05
CA SER A 62 13.43 41.02 -0.47
C SER A 62 12.26 40.79 0.50
N ILE A 63 12.02 39.54 0.89
CA ILE A 63 10.88 39.15 1.73
C ILE A 63 11.19 39.46 3.19
N LYS A 64 10.35 40.28 3.83
CA LYS A 64 10.47 40.55 5.26
C LYS A 64 10.01 39.35 6.08
N LYS A 65 10.56 39.15 7.29
CA LYS A 65 10.17 38.05 8.20
C LYS A 65 8.66 37.91 8.40
N GLN A 66 7.96 39.03 8.56
CA GLN A 66 6.49 39.09 8.71
C GLN A 66 5.72 38.62 7.47
N GLN A 67 6.32 38.69 6.28
CA GLN A 67 5.70 38.35 5.00
C GLN A 67 5.96 36.90 4.57
N ILE A 68 6.87 36.18 5.23
CA ILE A 68 7.27 34.82 4.81
C ILE A 68 6.05 33.89 4.76
N SER A 69 5.27 33.81 5.84
CA SER A 69 4.10 32.92 5.91
C SER A 69 3.10 33.18 4.78
N ASN A 70 2.71 34.45 4.58
CA ASN A 70 1.76 34.84 3.53
C ASN A 70 2.32 34.60 2.13
N THR A 71 3.62 34.86 1.92
CA THR A 71 4.28 34.64 0.62
C THR A 71 4.36 33.15 0.29
N LYS A 72 4.62 32.30 1.29
CA LYS A 72 4.61 30.85 1.14
C LYS A 72 3.22 30.33 0.80
N ALA A 73 2.19 30.73 1.55
CA ALA A 73 0.81 30.34 1.31
C ALA A 73 0.33 30.78 -0.08
N HIS A 74 0.68 32.01 -0.50
CA HIS A 74 0.38 32.51 -1.83
C HIS A 74 1.11 31.70 -2.92
N LEU A 75 2.42 31.47 -2.79
CA LEU A 75 3.18 30.69 -3.75
C LEU A 75 2.62 29.27 -3.90
N TYR A 76 2.33 28.62 -2.77
CA TYR A 76 1.73 27.28 -2.73
C TYR A 76 0.42 27.25 -3.54
N LYS A 77 -0.49 28.19 -3.28
CA LYS A 77 -1.76 28.32 -4.02
C LYS A 77 -1.54 28.53 -5.52
N GLN A 78 -0.62 29.41 -5.91
CA GLN A 78 -0.35 29.69 -7.33
C GLN A 78 0.25 28.48 -8.05
N ILE A 79 1.11 27.70 -7.39
CA ILE A 79 1.63 26.45 -7.95
C ILE A 79 0.48 25.47 -8.20
N LEU A 80 -0.41 25.27 -7.23
CA LEU A 80 -1.56 24.36 -7.39
C LEU A 80 -2.49 24.80 -8.53
N VAL A 81 -2.78 26.10 -8.64
CA VAL A 81 -3.59 26.63 -9.75
C VAL A 81 -2.91 26.39 -11.10
N SER A 82 -1.61 26.62 -11.20
CA SER A 82 -0.84 26.33 -12.42
C SER A 82 -0.88 24.84 -12.77
N LEU A 83 -0.75 23.95 -11.79
CA LEU A 83 -0.77 22.50 -12.00
C LEU A 83 -2.12 22.01 -12.50
N ARG A 84 -3.24 22.60 -12.03
CA ARG A 84 -4.58 22.28 -12.53
C ARG A 84 -4.71 22.47 -14.05
N PHE A 85 -3.98 23.42 -14.65
CA PHE A 85 -4.00 23.63 -16.10
C PHE A 85 -3.14 22.64 -16.89
N ASN A 86 -2.36 21.77 -16.22
CA ASN A 86 -1.56 20.76 -16.91
C ASN A 86 -2.45 19.57 -17.30
N PRO A 87 -2.48 19.15 -18.59
CA PRO A 87 -3.23 17.96 -19.02
C PRO A 87 -2.85 16.68 -18.28
N VAL A 88 -1.60 16.56 -17.80
CA VAL A 88 -1.12 15.39 -17.04
C VAL A 88 -1.91 15.20 -15.73
N HIS A 89 -2.46 16.27 -15.17
CA HIS A 89 -3.24 16.23 -13.92
C HIS A 89 -4.75 16.13 -14.15
N HIS A 90 -5.21 16.13 -15.41
CA HIS A 90 -6.63 15.98 -15.75
C HIS A 90 -7.07 14.51 -15.72
N ASN A 91 -7.45 14.04 -14.54
CA ASN A 91 -8.22 12.80 -14.42
C ASN A 91 -9.71 13.02 -14.78
N VAL A 92 -10.44 11.93 -15.00
CA VAL A 92 -11.86 11.96 -15.37
C VAL A 92 -12.71 12.75 -14.37
N ARG A 93 -12.43 12.64 -13.05
CA ARG A 93 -13.17 13.41 -12.03
C ARG A 93 -12.95 14.92 -12.17
N ALA A 94 -11.72 15.35 -12.47
CA ALA A 94 -11.40 16.74 -12.69
C ALA A 94 -12.13 17.27 -13.93
N GLN A 95 -12.19 16.49 -15.00
CA GLN A 95 -12.95 16.83 -16.21
C GLN A 95 -14.45 16.98 -15.91
N ILE A 96 -15.06 16.02 -15.19
CA ILE A 96 -16.48 16.09 -14.82
C ILE A 96 -16.77 17.35 -13.98
N ARG A 97 -15.93 17.64 -12.97
CA ARG A 97 -16.08 18.84 -12.14
C ARG A 97 -15.93 20.14 -12.92
N GLU A 98 -14.99 20.19 -13.86
CA GLU A 98 -14.82 21.35 -14.72
C GLU A 98 -16.06 21.58 -15.60
N GLN A 99 -16.63 20.51 -16.19
CA GLN A 99 -17.87 20.63 -16.94
C GLN A 99 -19.03 21.08 -16.04
N PHE A 100 -19.12 20.57 -14.81
CA PHE A 100 -20.09 21.02 -13.82
C PHE A 100 -19.95 22.53 -13.51
N ASP A 101 -18.72 23.01 -13.30
CA ASP A 101 -18.43 24.43 -13.09
C ASP A 101 -18.85 25.29 -14.31
N PHE A 102 -18.58 24.82 -15.53
CA PHE A 102 -19.01 25.51 -16.76
C PHE A 102 -20.52 25.56 -16.89
N ALA A 103 -21.22 24.46 -16.56
CA ALA A 103 -22.67 24.44 -16.52
C ALA A 103 -23.22 25.45 -15.50
N ALA A 104 -22.59 25.58 -14.32
CA ALA A 104 -22.98 26.55 -13.31
C ALA A 104 -22.78 28.00 -13.78
N ILE A 105 -21.69 28.29 -14.49
CA ILE A 105 -21.44 29.62 -15.08
C ILE A 105 -22.53 29.97 -16.11
N LEU A 106 -22.88 29.03 -16.99
CA LEU A 106 -23.91 29.25 -18.01
C LEU A 106 -25.29 29.44 -17.40
N TYR A 107 -25.62 28.64 -16.39
CA TYR A 107 -26.84 28.78 -15.60
C TYR A 107 -26.95 30.17 -14.98
N ASN A 108 -25.89 30.65 -14.31
CA ASN A 108 -25.87 31.99 -13.70
C ASN A 108 -25.96 33.12 -14.73
N LYS A 109 -25.65 32.85 -16.01
CA LYS A 109 -25.84 33.77 -17.14
C LYS A 109 -27.23 33.67 -17.79
N GLY A 110 -28.12 32.82 -17.27
CA GLY A 110 -29.45 32.56 -17.83
C GLY A 110 -29.46 31.66 -19.07
N LEU A 111 -28.33 31.00 -19.40
CA LEU A 111 -28.17 30.15 -20.58
C LEU A 111 -28.54 28.69 -20.26
N TYR A 112 -29.78 28.45 -19.84
CA TYR A 112 -30.24 27.16 -19.30
C TYR A 112 -30.04 25.96 -20.23
N ASN A 113 -30.45 26.07 -21.50
CA ASN A 113 -30.30 24.97 -22.46
C ASN A 113 -28.82 24.60 -22.73
N GLN A 114 -27.92 25.60 -22.68
CA GLN A 114 -26.48 25.34 -22.83
C GLN A 114 -25.91 24.66 -21.58
N SER A 115 -26.37 25.08 -20.40
CA SER A 115 -26.03 24.45 -19.12
C SER A 115 -26.45 22.98 -19.10
N LEU A 116 -27.73 22.68 -19.41
CA LEU A 116 -28.27 21.33 -19.47
C LEU A 116 -27.50 20.42 -20.43
N LYS A 117 -27.12 20.92 -21.62
CA LYS A 117 -26.32 20.17 -22.59
C LYS A 117 -24.93 19.79 -22.08
N ILE A 118 -24.31 20.63 -21.24
CA ILE A 118 -23.04 20.30 -20.59
C ILE A 118 -23.26 19.27 -19.48
N LEU A 119 -24.31 19.44 -18.67
CA LEU A 119 -24.66 18.51 -17.59
C LEU A 119 -24.95 17.11 -18.13
N GLU A 120 -25.70 16.98 -19.23
CA GLU A 120 -25.99 15.70 -19.88
C GLU A 120 -24.71 14.93 -20.23
N LYS A 121 -23.76 15.58 -20.92
CA LYS A 121 -22.46 14.98 -21.27
C LYS A 121 -21.61 14.64 -20.04
N ALA A 122 -21.62 15.53 -19.03
CA ALA A 122 -20.90 15.31 -17.79
C ALA A 122 -21.48 14.10 -17.02
N LYS A 123 -22.81 13.93 -17.04
CA LYS A 123 -23.52 12.81 -16.43
C LYS A 123 -23.18 11.50 -17.11
N GLU A 124 -23.23 11.45 -18.44
CA GLU A 124 -22.81 10.27 -19.22
C GLU A 124 -21.38 9.86 -18.89
N LEU A 125 -20.46 10.84 -18.84
CA LEU A 125 -19.08 10.60 -18.46
C LEU A 125 -18.95 10.11 -17.02
N ALA A 126 -19.71 10.66 -16.08
CA ALA A 126 -19.72 10.22 -14.69
C ALA A 126 -20.22 8.77 -14.54
N LEU A 127 -21.34 8.43 -15.20
CA LEU A 127 -21.94 7.09 -15.16
C LEU A 127 -21.03 6.05 -15.81
N LYS A 128 -20.44 6.35 -16.97
CA LYS A 128 -19.49 5.46 -17.67
C LYS A 128 -18.29 5.10 -16.79
N ASN A 129 -17.89 5.99 -15.89
CA ASN A 129 -16.72 5.83 -15.01
C ASN A 129 -17.08 5.52 -13.55
N PHE A 130 -18.34 5.13 -13.30
CA PHE A 130 -18.84 4.75 -11.98
C PHE A 130 -18.66 5.84 -10.91
N GLU A 131 -18.71 7.12 -11.30
CA GLU A 131 -18.64 8.28 -10.41
C GLU A 131 -20.02 8.67 -9.88
N ASN A 132 -20.71 7.75 -9.21
CA ASN A 132 -22.10 7.90 -8.77
C ASN A 132 -22.37 9.17 -7.92
N ASN A 133 -21.40 9.62 -7.11
CA ASN A 133 -21.53 10.87 -6.35
C ASN A 133 -21.58 12.10 -7.26
N LEU A 134 -20.72 12.15 -8.30
CA LEU A 134 -20.70 13.27 -9.25
C LEU A 134 -21.93 13.22 -10.15
N ALA A 135 -22.34 12.02 -10.59
CA ALA A 135 -23.57 11.85 -11.34
C ALA A 135 -24.79 12.34 -10.54
N TYR A 136 -24.84 12.02 -9.24
CA TYR A 136 -25.92 12.49 -8.35
C TYR A 136 -25.95 14.02 -8.25
N GLU A 137 -24.79 14.65 -8.05
CA GLU A 137 -24.67 16.12 -7.99
C GLU A 137 -25.12 16.79 -9.30
N ILE A 138 -24.78 16.19 -10.45
CA ILE A 138 -25.24 16.64 -11.76
C ILE A 138 -26.76 16.55 -11.89
N VAL A 139 -27.37 15.41 -11.52
CA VAL A 139 -28.84 15.22 -11.56
C VAL A 139 -29.55 16.21 -10.62
N GLU A 140 -29.02 16.45 -9.42
CA GLU A 140 -29.58 17.47 -8.53
C GLU A 140 -29.50 18.86 -9.14
N PHE A 141 -28.44 19.17 -9.89
CA PHE A 141 -28.37 20.45 -10.58
C PHE A 141 -29.35 20.53 -11.77
N GLU A 142 -29.53 19.45 -12.53
CA GLU A 142 -30.57 19.36 -13.57
C GLU A 142 -31.97 19.63 -12.98
N LYS A 143 -32.30 19.06 -11.81
CA LYS A 143 -33.56 19.30 -11.09
C LYS A 143 -33.75 20.77 -10.72
N VAL A 144 -32.70 21.46 -10.28
CA VAL A 144 -32.74 22.90 -9.97
C VAL A 144 -33.11 23.69 -11.22
N ILE A 145 -32.49 23.39 -12.37
CA ILE A 145 -32.78 24.08 -13.63
C ILE A 145 -34.23 23.80 -14.07
N GLU A 146 -34.65 22.53 -14.04
CA GLU A 146 -36.01 22.09 -14.43
C GLU A 146 -37.09 22.76 -13.57
N SER A 147 -36.85 22.92 -12.27
CA SER A 147 -37.83 23.55 -11.36
C SER A 147 -38.04 25.04 -11.59
N GLN A 148 -37.07 25.73 -12.22
CA GLN A 148 -37.06 27.19 -12.36
C GLN A 148 -37.31 27.65 -13.80
N TYR A 149 -37.19 26.74 -14.76
CA TYR A 149 -37.34 27.03 -16.18
C TYR A 149 -38.24 25.97 -16.81
N ILE A 150 -39.30 26.40 -17.49
CA ILE A 150 -40.08 25.51 -18.35
C ILE A 150 -39.19 25.15 -19.54
N THR A 151 -38.36 24.14 -19.36
CA THR A 151 -37.77 23.40 -20.45
C THR A 151 -38.96 22.86 -21.25
N ARG A 152 -38.99 23.06 -22.58
CA ARG A 152 -40.03 22.46 -23.42
C ARG A 152 -39.85 20.93 -23.55
N SER A 153 -39.09 20.31 -22.64
CA SER A 153 -38.92 18.87 -22.56
C SER A 153 -40.20 18.23 -22.07
N MET A 154 -40.35 16.97 -22.48
CA MET A 154 -41.51 16.11 -22.29
C MET A 154 -42.10 16.19 -20.88
N SER A 155 -43.42 16.02 -20.78
CA SER A 155 -44.23 16.05 -19.56
C SER A 155 -43.74 15.20 -18.38
N ASN A 156 -42.71 14.35 -18.57
CA ASN A 156 -42.24 13.35 -17.62
C ASN A 156 -40.80 13.60 -17.14
N ARG A 157 -40.12 14.68 -17.56
CA ARG A 157 -38.69 14.89 -17.24
C ARG A 157 -38.43 15.02 -15.73
N ALA A 158 -39.33 15.67 -15.00
CA ALA A 158 -39.23 15.78 -13.55
C ALA A 158 -39.28 14.41 -12.86
N ASP A 159 -40.14 13.50 -13.33
CA ASP A 159 -40.26 12.14 -12.79
C ASP A 159 -39.00 11.31 -13.07
N GLU A 160 -38.46 11.41 -14.29
CA GLU A 160 -37.19 10.76 -14.66
C GLU A 160 -36.04 11.20 -13.75
N LEU A 161 -35.86 12.51 -13.57
CA LEU A 161 -34.80 13.05 -12.72
C LEU A 161 -34.99 12.64 -11.25
N SER A 162 -36.24 12.52 -10.78
CA SER A 162 -36.55 12.08 -9.42
C SER A 162 -36.14 10.61 -9.21
N GLU A 163 -36.45 9.72 -10.16
CA GLU A 163 -36.05 8.31 -10.05
C GLU A 163 -34.54 8.11 -10.24
N GLU A 164 -33.91 8.83 -11.17
CA GLU A 164 -32.44 8.84 -11.35
C GLU A 164 -31.73 9.25 -10.05
N ALA A 165 -32.17 10.36 -9.43
CA ALA A 165 -31.60 10.86 -8.18
C ALA A 165 -31.75 9.84 -7.05
N LYS A 166 -32.92 9.22 -6.93
CA LYS A 166 -33.19 8.19 -5.92
C LYS A 166 -32.31 6.96 -6.12
N GLU A 167 -32.15 6.48 -7.35
CA GLU A 167 -31.30 5.32 -7.64
C GLU A 167 -29.82 5.61 -7.30
N LEU A 168 -29.32 6.77 -7.74
CA LEU A 168 -27.95 7.20 -7.45
C LEU A 168 -27.72 7.39 -5.95
N SER A 169 -28.70 7.96 -5.23
CA SER A 169 -28.66 8.08 -3.77
C SER A 169 -28.56 6.72 -3.07
N LEU A 170 -29.39 5.75 -3.47
CA LEU A 170 -29.34 4.38 -2.95
C LEU A 170 -27.98 3.72 -3.21
N ARG A 171 -27.43 3.86 -4.42
CA ARG A 171 -26.09 3.38 -4.77
C ARG A 171 -25.02 4.04 -3.89
N ASN A 172 -25.07 5.36 -3.67
CA ASN A 172 -24.13 6.09 -2.83
C ASN A 172 -24.19 5.64 -1.36
N VAL A 173 -25.39 5.39 -0.82
CA VAL A 173 -25.56 4.82 0.53
C VAL A 173 -24.94 3.43 0.63
N ARG A 174 -25.14 2.56 -0.37
CA ARG A 174 -24.51 1.22 -0.40
C ARG A 174 -22.99 1.32 -0.46
N ILE A 175 -22.44 2.13 -1.36
CA ILE A 175 -21.00 2.37 -1.47
C ILE A 175 -20.43 2.85 -0.14
N SER A 176 -21.06 3.85 0.49
CA SER A 176 -20.62 4.42 1.77
C SER A 176 -20.55 3.35 2.87
N LYS A 177 -21.60 2.53 3.01
CA LYS A 177 -21.61 1.43 3.99
C LYS A 177 -20.47 0.42 3.75
N LEU A 178 -20.29 -0.01 2.50
CA LEU A 178 -19.25 -0.98 2.13
C LEU A 178 -17.83 -0.40 2.28
N SER A 179 -17.61 0.84 1.85
CA SER A 179 -16.31 1.50 1.97
C SER A 179 -15.92 1.75 3.42
N ASN A 180 -16.89 2.12 4.26
CA ASN A 180 -16.67 2.31 5.69
C ASN A 180 -16.32 1.00 6.37
N LEU A 181 -17.08 -0.08 6.09
CA LEU A 181 -16.77 -1.41 6.61
C LEU A 181 -15.38 -1.88 6.18
N SER A 182 -15.04 -1.75 4.90
CA SER A 182 -13.71 -2.11 4.39
C SER A 182 -12.60 -1.31 5.08
N LEU A 183 -12.77 0.00 5.26
CA LEU A 183 -11.79 0.85 5.93
C LEU A 183 -11.63 0.50 7.41
N GLN A 184 -12.74 0.21 8.10
CA GLN A 184 -12.75 -0.19 9.50
C GLN A 184 -12.03 -1.52 9.72
N LEU A 185 -12.28 -2.53 8.88
CA LEU A 185 -11.57 -3.81 8.94
C LEU A 185 -10.09 -3.65 8.62
N TYR A 186 -9.72 -2.83 7.63
CA TYR A 186 -8.33 -2.53 7.36
C TYR A 186 -7.65 -1.85 8.57
N SER A 187 -8.33 -0.90 9.20
CA SER A 187 -7.83 -0.28 10.44
C SER A 187 -7.74 -1.29 11.60
N LEU A 188 -8.63 -2.27 11.65
CA LEU A 188 -8.61 -3.32 12.67
C LEU A 188 -7.37 -4.20 12.49
N LEU A 189 -7.13 -4.68 11.27
CA LEU A 189 -5.95 -5.45 10.90
C LEU A 189 -4.64 -4.72 11.24
N LEU A 190 -4.57 -3.40 10.97
CA LEU A 190 -3.37 -2.62 11.29
C LEU A 190 -3.14 -2.43 12.80
N LYS A 191 -4.21 -2.38 13.61
CA LYS A 191 -4.14 -2.09 15.05
C LYS A 191 -3.98 -3.35 15.90
N GLN A 192 -4.73 -4.39 15.56
CA GLN A 192 -4.83 -5.62 16.35
C GLN A 192 -4.16 -6.82 15.67
N GLY A 193 -3.86 -6.73 14.38
CA GLY A 193 -3.30 -7.85 13.63
C GLY A 193 -4.34 -8.92 13.32
N TYR A 194 -3.90 -10.17 13.38
CA TYR A 194 -4.72 -11.36 13.16
C TYR A 194 -5.41 -11.79 14.46
N VAL A 195 -6.55 -12.48 14.34
CA VAL A 195 -7.23 -13.09 15.50
C VAL A 195 -6.33 -14.12 16.19
N LYS A 196 -6.42 -14.18 17.51
CA LYS A 196 -5.55 -15.02 18.36
C LYS A 196 -6.27 -16.21 18.97
N ASP A 197 -7.59 -16.12 19.10
CA ASP A 197 -8.45 -17.14 19.68
C ASP A 197 -9.87 -17.09 19.09
N ASP A 198 -10.73 -17.98 19.57
CA ASP A 198 -12.12 -18.10 19.13
C ASP A 198 -12.96 -16.86 19.50
N GLU A 199 -12.67 -16.20 20.63
CA GLU A 199 -13.42 -15.02 21.08
C GLU A 199 -13.19 -13.84 20.12
N ASP A 200 -11.93 -13.59 19.77
CA ASP A 200 -11.54 -12.61 18.74
C ASP A 200 -12.20 -12.92 17.39
N SER A 201 -12.18 -14.19 16.98
CA SER A 201 -12.76 -14.67 15.72
C SER A 201 -14.26 -14.41 15.64
N ILE A 202 -14.99 -14.74 16.71
CA ILE A 202 -16.44 -14.49 16.83
C ILE A 202 -16.70 -12.97 16.81
N ALA A 203 -15.96 -12.20 17.60
CA ALA A 203 -16.14 -10.75 17.69
C ALA A 203 -15.94 -10.05 16.33
N VAL A 204 -14.92 -10.43 15.55
CA VAL A 204 -14.67 -9.90 14.21
C VAL A 204 -15.78 -10.30 13.24
N THR A 205 -16.21 -11.56 13.29
CA THR A 205 -17.26 -12.09 12.40
C THR A 205 -18.60 -11.41 12.67
N ASP A 206 -18.97 -11.23 13.94
CA ASP A 206 -20.18 -10.49 14.33
C ASP A 206 -20.09 -9.01 13.94
N TYR A 207 -18.92 -8.40 14.11
CA TYR A 207 -18.67 -7.01 13.67
C TYR A 207 -18.91 -6.86 12.17
N PHE A 208 -18.41 -7.79 11.38
CA PHE A 208 -18.56 -7.83 9.92
C PHE A 208 -20.02 -8.01 9.51
N ASN A 209 -20.67 -9.06 10.00
CA ASN A 209 -22.04 -9.41 9.65
C ASN A 209 -23.04 -8.32 10.04
N LYS A 210 -22.86 -7.68 11.20
CA LYS A 210 -23.73 -6.59 11.67
C LYS A 210 -23.67 -5.34 10.78
N ARG A 211 -22.54 -5.09 10.11
CA ARG A 211 -22.30 -3.88 9.31
C ARG A 211 -22.37 -4.10 7.81
N LEU A 212 -22.34 -5.34 7.36
CA LEU A 212 -22.53 -5.70 5.96
C LEU A 212 -23.98 -5.33 5.54
N PRO A 213 -24.18 -4.38 4.60
CA PRO A 213 -25.52 -4.08 4.12
C PRO A 213 -26.12 -5.28 3.40
N LYS A 214 -27.44 -5.41 3.38
CA LYS A 214 -28.11 -6.36 2.48
C LYS A 214 -27.85 -5.94 1.03
N TYR A 215 -27.48 -6.88 0.17
CA TYR A 215 -27.22 -6.63 -1.25
C TYR A 215 -27.60 -7.83 -2.11
N ASN A 216 -27.90 -7.56 -3.37
CA ASN A 216 -27.95 -8.54 -4.45
C ASN A 216 -26.74 -8.27 -5.37
N ILE A 217 -25.88 -9.27 -5.57
CA ILE A 217 -24.62 -9.10 -6.32
C ILE A 217 -24.85 -8.65 -7.77
N ALA A 218 -25.98 -9.04 -8.37
CA ALA A 218 -26.34 -8.69 -9.75
C ALA A 218 -26.67 -7.19 -9.90
N GLU A 219 -27.10 -6.54 -8.82
CA GLU A 219 -27.47 -5.12 -8.81
C GLU A 219 -26.31 -4.19 -8.43
N LEU A 220 -25.14 -4.75 -8.11
CA LEU A 220 -23.98 -3.97 -7.69
C LEU A 220 -23.16 -3.48 -8.89
N GLY A 221 -22.88 -2.18 -8.90
CA GLY A 221 -21.92 -1.56 -9.81
C GLY A 221 -20.47 -1.90 -9.47
N PHE A 222 -19.54 -1.40 -10.28
CA PHE A 222 -18.09 -1.62 -10.11
C PHE A 222 -17.59 -1.21 -8.72
N ARG A 223 -17.99 -0.03 -8.22
CA ARG A 223 -17.52 0.48 -6.92
C ARG A 223 -18.08 -0.29 -5.75
N GLU A 224 -19.36 -0.63 -5.78
CA GLU A 224 -19.99 -1.47 -4.77
C GLU A 224 -19.28 -2.82 -4.69
N LYS A 225 -19.07 -3.50 -5.83
CA LYS A 225 -18.35 -4.77 -5.88
C LYS A 225 -16.92 -4.64 -5.36
N LEU A 226 -16.21 -3.59 -5.76
CA LEU A 226 -14.85 -3.31 -5.29
C LEU A 226 -14.78 -3.23 -3.76
N PHE A 227 -15.62 -2.41 -3.12
CA PHE A 227 -15.59 -2.27 -1.66
C PHE A 227 -16.12 -3.51 -0.95
N LEU A 228 -17.08 -4.23 -1.53
CA LEU A 228 -17.55 -5.51 -1.02
C LEU A 228 -16.41 -6.53 -0.98
N TYR A 229 -15.71 -6.73 -2.10
CA TYR A 229 -14.61 -7.69 -2.18
C TYR A 229 -13.45 -7.30 -1.26
N LYS A 230 -13.15 -6.00 -1.13
CA LYS A 230 -12.18 -5.53 -0.14
C LYS A 230 -12.61 -5.81 1.29
N ALA A 231 -13.88 -5.61 1.65
CA ALA A 231 -14.37 -5.91 2.99
C ALA A 231 -14.22 -7.40 3.32
N TYR A 232 -14.61 -8.28 2.40
CA TYR A 232 -14.40 -9.73 2.56
C TYR A 232 -12.93 -10.12 2.59
N LEU A 233 -12.07 -9.50 1.78
CA LEU A 233 -10.63 -9.73 1.82
C LEU A 233 -10.06 -9.40 3.21
N TRP A 234 -10.38 -8.23 3.76
CA TRP A 234 -9.89 -7.86 5.10
C TRP A 234 -10.40 -8.79 6.18
N HIS A 235 -11.69 -9.12 6.13
CA HIS A 235 -12.28 -10.10 7.05
C HIS A 235 -11.54 -11.44 6.97
N SER A 236 -11.29 -11.94 5.77
CA SER A 236 -10.57 -13.20 5.53
C SER A 236 -9.12 -13.14 6.03
N LEU A 237 -8.43 -12.03 5.78
CA LEU A 237 -7.06 -11.83 6.26
C LEU A 237 -7.01 -11.83 7.79
N ILE A 238 -7.88 -11.07 8.46
CA ILE A 238 -7.93 -10.99 9.93
C ILE A 238 -8.16 -12.38 10.55
N LEU A 239 -9.06 -13.18 9.95
CA LEU A 239 -9.34 -14.57 10.36
C LEU A 239 -8.29 -15.59 9.91
N GLN A 240 -7.23 -15.15 9.22
CA GLN A 240 -6.20 -16.02 8.63
C GLN A 240 -6.77 -17.07 7.64
N ASP A 241 -7.92 -16.79 7.01
CA ASP A 241 -8.47 -17.57 5.91
C ASP A 241 -7.84 -17.12 4.59
N PHE A 242 -6.64 -17.65 4.30
CA PHE A 242 -5.86 -17.28 3.11
C PHE A 242 -6.51 -17.78 1.81
N VAL A 243 -7.34 -18.83 1.87
CA VAL A 243 -8.08 -19.33 0.70
C VAL A 243 -9.18 -18.33 0.31
N SER A 244 -9.96 -17.85 1.27
CA SER A 244 -10.92 -16.78 1.01
C SER A 244 -10.22 -15.46 0.65
N SER A 245 -9.08 -15.17 1.25
CA SER A 245 -8.26 -14.00 0.87
C SER A 245 -7.86 -14.05 -0.61
N TYR A 246 -7.41 -15.20 -1.10
CA TYR A 246 -7.18 -15.44 -2.53
C TYR A 246 -8.45 -15.24 -3.36
N LYS A 247 -9.58 -15.85 -2.96
CA LYS A 247 -10.86 -15.72 -3.67
C LYS A 247 -11.30 -14.27 -3.84
N TYR A 248 -11.23 -13.46 -2.78
CA TYR A 248 -11.72 -12.07 -2.83
C TYR A 248 -10.72 -11.09 -3.42
N SER A 249 -9.41 -11.32 -3.28
CA SER A 249 -8.39 -10.56 -4.02
C SER A 249 -8.43 -10.86 -5.52
N GLN A 250 -8.65 -12.11 -5.92
CA GLN A 250 -8.87 -12.48 -7.33
C GLN A 250 -10.10 -11.77 -7.89
N LYS A 251 -11.25 -11.85 -7.21
CA LYS A 251 -12.47 -11.12 -7.62
C LYS A 251 -12.26 -9.61 -7.72
N TRP A 252 -11.43 -9.02 -6.87
CA TRP A 252 -11.06 -7.60 -6.98
C TRP A 252 -10.27 -7.37 -8.28
N VAL A 253 -9.21 -8.13 -8.55
CA VAL A 253 -8.42 -7.98 -9.77
C VAL A 253 -9.26 -8.23 -11.03
N ASP A 254 -10.14 -9.24 -11.00
CA ASP A 254 -11.05 -9.58 -12.10
C ASP A 254 -11.95 -8.40 -12.47
N LEU A 255 -12.43 -7.59 -11.51
CA LEU A 255 -13.20 -6.37 -11.82
C LEU A 255 -12.44 -5.41 -12.74
N PHE A 256 -11.12 -5.29 -12.55
CA PHE A 256 -10.27 -4.43 -13.38
C PHE A 256 -9.91 -5.08 -14.71
N ASP A 257 -9.87 -6.41 -14.78
CA ASP A 257 -9.71 -7.13 -16.05
C ASP A 257 -10.98 -7.06 -16.91
N GLU A 258 -12.16 -7.12 -16.29
CA GLU A 258 -13.46 -6.92 -16.93
C GLU A 258 -13.68 -5.46 -17.35
N ASN A 259 -13.02 -4.49 -16.69
CA ASN A 259 -13.14 -3.06 -16.97
C ASN A 259 -11.75 -2.41 -17.13
N PRO A 260 -11.01 -2.67 -18.23
CA PRO A 260 -9.61 -2.27 -18.37
C PRO A 260 -9.35 -0.76 -18.22
N ASP A 261 -10.29 0.09 -18.66
CA ASP A 261 -10.21 1.55 -18.50
C ASP A 261 -10.06 1.97 -17.02
N MET A 262 -10.59 1.17 -16.10
CA MET A 262 -10.48 1.43 -14.66
C MET A 262 -9.05 1.27 -14.13
N LYS A 263 -8.17 0.52 -14.82
CA LYS A 263 -6.74 0.42 -14.45
C LYS A 263 -6.03 1.76 -14.64
N ILE A 264 -6.38 2.50 -15.69
CA ILE A 264 -5.83 3.83 -15.98
C ILE A 264 -6.44 4.88 -15.04
N GLN A 265 -7.74 4.81 -14.80
CA GLN A 265 -8.45 5.82 -14.01
C GLN A 265 -8.29 5.66 -12.50
N ASN A 266 -8.16 4.41 -12.04
CA ASN A 266 -8.06 4.06 -10.62
C ASN A 266 -6.82 3.18 -10.35
N PRO A 267 -5.61 3.61 -10.76
CA PRO A 267 -4.40 2.80 -10.74
C PRO A 267 -4.00 2.36 -9.34
N VAL A 268 -4.23 3.20 -8.33
CA VAL A 268 -3.96 2.86 -6.92
C VAL A 268 -4.81 1.67 -6.45
N PHE A 269 -6.09 1.59 -6.86
CA PHE A 269 -6.93 0.46 -6.49
C PHE A 269 -6.53 -0.81 -7.25
N TYR A 270 -6.13 -0.69 -8.52
CA TYR A 270 -5.63 -1.82 -9.29
C TYR A 270 -4.35 -2.40 -8.69
N LEU A 271 -3.32 -1.56 -8.53
CA LEU A 271 -2.01 -1.95 -7.98
C LEU A 271 -2.13 -2.60 -6.61
N LYS A 272 -2.99 -2.05 -5.72
CA LYS A 272 -3.27 -2.67 -4.42
C LYS A 272 -3.96 -4.01 -4.55
N GLY A 273 -4.96 -4.15 -5.42
CA GLY A 273 -5.67 -5.40 -5.63
C GLY A 273 -4.73 -6.51 -6.08
N VAL A 274 -3.87 -6.23 -7.06
CA VAL A 274 -2.87 -7.18 -7.56
C VAL A 274 -1.84 -7.53 -6.48
N ASN A 275 -1.39 -6.55 -5.68
CA ASN A 275 -0.48 -6.84 -4.57
C ASN A 275 -1.10 -7.80 -3.55
N TYR A 276 -2.37 -7.60 -3.16
CA TYR A 276 -3.05 -8.52 -2.24
C TYR A 276 -3.36 -9.88 -2.86
N LEU A 277 -3.59 -9.94 -4.18
CA LEU A 277 -3.69 -11.21 -4.90
C LEU A 277 -2.38 -11.99 -4.84
N LEU A 278 -1.26 -11.33 -5.15
CA LEU A 278 0.07 -11.93 -5.08
C LEU A 278 0.42 -12.33 -3.64
N GLU A 279 0.14 -11.49 -2.66
CA GLU A 279 0.32 -11.82 -1.24
C GLU A 279 -0.52 -13.04 -0.82
N SER A 280 -1.80 -13.10 -1.21
CA SER A 280 -2.65 -14.25 -0.91
C SER A 280 -2.13 -15.53 -1.58
N LEU A 281 -1.70 -15.45 -2.83
CA LEU A 281 -1.10 -16.56 -3.59
C LEU A 281 0.21 -17.04 -2.97
N TYR A 282 1.03 -16.11 -2.47
CA TYR A 282 2.25 -16.39 -1.73
C TYR A 282 1.95 -17.14 -0.42
N LEU A 283 0.98 -16.66 0.36
CA LEU A 283 0.59 -17.25 1.64
C LEU A 283 0.05 -18.69 1.50
N ILE A 284 -0.67 -18.98 0.41
CA ILE A 284 -1.14 -20.35 0.10
C ILE A 284 -0.12 -21.17 -0.73
N LYS A 285 1.07 -20.62 -0.99
CA LYS A 285 2.16 -21.26 -1.75
C LYS A 285 1.76 -21.71 -3.18
N HIS A 286 0.82 -21.02 -3.84
CA HIS A 286 0.34 -21.39 -5.19
C HIS A 286 1.19 -20.76 -6.29
N ARG A 287 2.35 -21.36 -6.58
CA ARG A 287 3.38 -20.84 -7.50
C ARG A 287 2.87 -20.51 -8.91
N THR A 288 2.15 -21.43 -9.56
CA THR A 288 1.71 -21.26 -10.95
C THR A 288 0.86 -19.99 -11.14
N LYS A 289 -0.13 -19.79 -10.26
CA LYS A 289 -0.98 -18.59 -10.29
C LYS A 289 -0.23 -17.33 -9.85
N PHE A 290 0.70 -17.45 -8.90
CA PHE A 290 1.55 -16.34 -8.49
C PHE A 290 2.35 -15.79 -9.68
N ASN A 291 3.02 -16.67 -10.42
CA ASN A 291 3.80 -16.29 -11.61
C ASN A 291 2.93 -15.62 -12.66
N ASN A 292 1.77 -16.22 -13.01
CA ASN A 292 0.85 -15.63 -13.98
C ASN A 292 0.38 -14.23 -13.56
N ALA A 293 0.06 -14.02 -12.28
CA ALA A 293 -0.37 -12.73 -11.76
C ALA A 293 0.77 -11.69 -11.78
N LEU A 294 2.00 -12.11 -11.46
CA LEU A 294 3.17 -11.22 -11.46
C LEU A 294 3.58 -10.82 -12.88
N GLU A 295 3.59 -11.76 -13.81
CA GLU A 295 3.84 -11.51 -15.23
C GLU A 295 2.79 -10.56 -15.81
N LYS A 296 1.51 -10.76 -15.47
CA LYS A 296 0.44 -9.86 -15.90
C LYS A 296 0.58 -8.45 -15.32
N LEU A 297 1.01 -8.31 -14.07
CA LEU A 297 1.34 -7.00 -13.49
C LEU A 297 2.47 -6.31 -14.28
N ILE A 298 3.56 -7.05 -14.55
CA ILE A 298 4.70 -6.55 -15.32
C ILE A 298 4.26 -6.10 -16.71
N PHE A 299 3.43 -6.91 -17.38
CA PHE A 299 2.88 -6.61 -18.69
C PHE A 299 2.01 -5.35 -18.67
N ASP A 300 1.07 -5.23 -17.72
CA ASP A 300 0.20 -4.08 -17.63
C ASP A 300 0.97 -2.77 -17.33
N ILE A 301 2.08 -2.84 -16.59
CA ILE A 301 2.97 -1.69 -16.38
C ILE A 301 3.74 -1.34 -17.65
N LYS A 302 4.31 -2.32 -18.35
CA LYS A 302 5.09 -2.11 -19.58
C LYS A 302 4.26 -1.56 -20.73
N GLU A 303 3.03 -2.05 -20.89
CA GLU A 303 2.09 -1.64 -21.93
C GLU A 303 1.30 -0.37 -21.56
N GLU A 304 1.74 0.38 -20.54
CA GLU A 304 1.12 1.64 -20.08
C GLU A 304 -0.38 1.53 -19.77
N LYS A 305 -0.86 0.33 -19.41
CA LYS A 305 -2.26 0.08 -19.01
C LYS A 305 -2.59 0.60 -17.61
N VAL A 306 -1.57 1.04 -16.88
CA VAL A 306 -1.67 1.68 -15.57
C VAL A 306 -1.10 3.07 -15.67
N SER A 307 -1.90 4.09 -15.29
CA SER A 307 -1.41 5.47 -15.30
C SER A 307 -0.34 5.67 -14.20
N LEU A 308 0.83 6.18 -14.60
CA LEU A 308 1.99 6.37 -13.71
C LEU A 308 2.23 7.86 -13.39
N ASN A 309 1.67 8.32 -12.27
CA ASN A 309 2.09 9.56 -11.58
C ASN A 309 3.09 9.26 -10.45
N ASP A 310 3.55 10.29 -9.74
CA ASP A 310 4.54 10.12 -8.66
C ASP A 310 4.11 9.12 -7.58
N ASN A 311 2.84 9.16 -7.17
CA ASN A 311 2.30 8.24 -6.17
C ASN A 311 2.26 6.79 -6.69
N THR A 312 1.73 6.58 -7.89
CA THR A 312 1.61 5.23 -8.47
C THR A 312 2.95 4.66 -8.88
N LYS A 313 3.95 5.48 -9.26
CA LYS A 313 5.33 5.03 -9.49
C LYS A 313 5.93 4.44 -8.21
N THR A 314 5.77 5.13 -7.09
CA THR A 314 6.20 4.61 -5.78
C THR A 314 5.47 3.32 -5.42
N LEU A 315 4.14 3.25 -5.60
CA LEU A 315 3.39 2.02 -5.34
C LEU A 315 3.81 0.85 -6.24
N THR A 316 4.03 1.10 -7.53
CA THR A 316 4.52 0.10 -8.47
C THR A 316 5.89 -0.42 -8.04
N PHE A 317 6.82 0.47 -7.68
CA PHE A 317 8.13 0.08 -7.15
C PHE A 317 8.00 -0.81 -5.91
N LEU A 318 7.17 -0.41 -4.94
CA LEU A 318 6.94 -1.19 -3.71
C LEU A 318 6.40 -2.58 -4.02
N TYR A 319 5.28 -2.66 -4.74
CA TYR A 319 4.57 -3.91 -4.96
C TYR A 319 5.29 -4.85 -5.91
N LEU A 320 5.92 -4.34 -6.98
CA LEU A 320 6.66 -5.17 -7.90
C LEU A 320 7.87 -5.81 -7.20
N ASN A 321 8.68 -5.02 -6.50
CA ASN A 321 9.89 -5.53 -5.85
C ASN A 321 9.57 -6.42 -4.66
N GLN A 322 8.54 -6.09 -3.86
CA GLN A 322 8.05 -6.98 -2.80
C GLN A 322 7.67 -8.35 -3.34
N ASN A 323 6.98 -8.42 -4.49
CA ASN A 323 6.54 -9.69 -5.05
C ASN A 323 7.64 -10.42 -5.82
N LYS A 324 8.66 -9.72 -6.35
CA LYS A 324 9.91 -10.36 -6.82
C LYS A 324 10.64 -11.07 -5.67
N PHE A 325 10.77 -10.43 -4.51
CA PHE A 325 11.31 -11.11 -3.31
C PHE A 325 10.49 -12.35 -2.95
N ASN A 326 9.16 -12.23 -2.93
CA ASN A 326 8.27 -13.35 -2.63
C ASN A 326 8.45 -14.51 -3.63
N LEU A 327 8.69 -14.22 -4.91
CA LEU A 327 8.97 -15.24 -5.91
C LEU A 327 10.25 -16.02 -5.58
N TYR A 328 11.35 -15.33 -5.32
CA TYR A 328 12.60 -15.99 -4.92
C TYR A 328 12.42 -16.88 -3.68
N PHE A 329 11.58 -16.46 -2.73
CA PHE A 329 11.26 -17.25 -1.54
C PHE A 329 10.40 -18.47 -1.84
N LEU A 330 9.41 -18.36 -2.74
CA LEU A 330 8.58 -19.50 -3.16
C LEU A 330 9.40 -20.56 -3.90
N GLU A 331 10.39 -20.13 -4.67
CA GLU A 331 11.21 -21.02 -5.49
C GLU A 331 12.45 -21.53 -4.77
N GLY A 332 12.81 -20.91 -3.65
CA GLY A 332 14.07 -21.17 -2.96
C GLY A 332 15.27 -20.79 -3.83
N ASN A 333 15.21 -19.70 -4.58
CA ASN A 333 16.30 -19.24 -5.46
C ASN A 333 17.12 -18.13 -4.80
N PHE A 334 17.63 -18.38 -3.58
CA PHE A 334 18.26 -17.34 -2.76
C PHE A 334 19.57 -16.82 -3.34
N THR A 335 20.46 -17.72 -3.78
CA THR A 335 21.77 -17.34 -4.32
C THR A 335 21.61 -16.48 -5.58
N GLU A 336 20.70 -16.84 -6.48
CA GLU A 336 20.38 -16.05 -7.68
C GLU A 336 19.76 -14.69 -7.30
N GLY A 337 18.88 -14.69 -6.28
CA GLY A 337 18.23 -13.49 -5.76
C GLY A 337 19.20 -12.43 -5.21
N LEU A 338 20.45 -12.77 -4.90
CA LEU A 338 21.47 -11.80 -4.48
C LEU A 338 21.81 -10.78 -5.59
N ASN A 339 21.74 -11.19 -6.87
CA ASN A 339 21.92 -10.27 -7.99
C ASN A 339 20.81 -9.21 -7.99
N PHE A 340 19.56 -9.65 -7.85
CA PHE A 340 18.40 -8.76 -7.72
C PHE A 340 18.51 -7.83 -6.49
N VAL A 341 18.98 -8.34 -5.35
CA VAL A 341 19.19 -7.52 -4.13
C VAL A 341 20.12 -6.34 -4.42
N SER A 342 21.23 -6.56 -5.13
CA SER A 342 22.20 -5.51 -5.42
C SER A 342 21.62 -4.41 -6.32
N GLU A 343 20.86 -4.77 -7.36
CA GLU A 343 20.11 -3.84 -8.22
C GLU A 343 19.06 -3.07 -7.38
N PHE A 344 18.26 -3.79 -6.61
CA PHE A 344 17.19 -3.21 -5.78
C PHE A 344 17.70 -2.19 -4.78
N ILE A 345 18.83 -2.44 -4.10
CA ILE A 345 19.42 -1.48 -3.15
C ILE A 345 19.83 -0.18 -3.85
N SER A 346 20.31 -0.26 -5.09
CA SER A 346 20.64 0.92 -5.88
C SER A 346 19.39 1.73 -6.21
N GLU A 347 18.33 1.07 -6.69
CA GLU A 347 17.05 1.73 -7.00
C GLU A 347 16.36 2.31 -5.75
N LEU A 348 16.44 1.63 -4.60
CA LEU A 348 15.81 2.05 -3.36
C LEU A 348 16.26 3.45 -2.91
N LYS A 349 17.50 3.85 -3.21
CA LYS A 349 18.03 5.19 -2.90
C LYS A 349 17.23 6.31 -3.57
N GLU A 350 16.65 6.05 -4.74
CA GLU A 350 15.82 7.03 -5.47
C GLU A 350 14.44 7.23 -4.81
N TYR A 351 13.98 6.22 -4.06
CA TYR A 351 12.65 6.20 -3.44
C TYR A 351 12.66 6.37 -1.92
N GLU A 352 13.82 6.36 -1.26
CA GLU A 352 13.96 6.45 0.21
C GLU A 352 13.23 7.65 0.81
N ASN A 353 13.22 8.80 0.11
CA ASN A 353 12.51 10.01 0.55
C ASN A 353 11.00 10.01 0.25
N LYS A 354 10.50 9.04 -0.52
CA LYS A 354 9.10 8.92 -0.97
C LYS A 354 8.36 7.76 -0.28
N ILE A 355 9.08 6.88 0.39
CA ILE A 355 8.56 5.68 1.05
C ILE A 355 8.69 5.89 2.56
N ASP A 356 7.71 5.44 3.33
CA ASP A 356 7.80 5.49 4.78
C ASP A 356 8.80 4.45 5.34
N ALA A 357 9.29 4.70 6.55
CA ALA A 357 10.28 3.86 7.19
C ALA A 357 9.83 2.39 7.37
N HIS A 358 8.53 2.11 7.48
CA HIS A 358 8.04 0.75 7.68
C HIS A 358 8.31 -0.12 6.44
N HIS A 359 7.99 0.37 5.24
CA HIS A 359 8.28 -0.37 4.01
C HIS A 359 9.79 -0.62 3.83
N ILE A 360 10.64 0.35 4.17
CA ILE A 360 12.10 0.18 4.11
C ILE A 360 12.54 -0.95 5.05
N MET A 361 12.02 -1.01 6.27
CA MET A 361 12.35 -2.10 7.21
C MET A 361 11.85 -3.46 6.72
N VAL A 362 10.67 -3.52 6.10
CA VAL A 362 10.17 -4.78 5.49
C VAL A 362 11.12 -5.24 4.38
N PHE A 363 11.66 -4.32 3.56
CA PHE A 363 12.67 -4.68 2.58
C PHE A 363 13.98 -5.14 3.20
N TYR A 364 14.49 -4.45 4.23
CA TYR A 364 15.69 -4.92 4.94
C TYR A 364 15.49 -6.32 5.53
N TYR A 365 14.30 -6.63 6.02
CA TYR A 365 14.00 -7.97 6.52
C TYR A 365 14.06 -9.00 5.39
N LYS A 366 13.41 -8.71 4.25
CA LYS A 366 13.44 -9.60 3.07
C LYS A 366 14.86 -9.76 2.50
N ILE A 367 15.66 -8.70 2.47
CA ILE A 367 17.07 -8.76 2.09
C ILE A 367 17.84 -9.66 3.07
N GLY A 368 17.63 -9.50 4.37
CA GLY A 368 18.20 -10.37 5.41
C GLY A 368 17.85 -11.83 5.19
N CYS A 369 16.58 -12.15 4.91
CA CYS A 369 16.14 -13.50 4.57
C CYS A 369 16.81 -14.04 3.29
N MET A 370 17.04 -13.19 2.29
CA MET A 370 17.73 -13.58 1.05
C MET A 370 19.18 -13.99 1.33
N TYR A 371 19.92 -13.17 2.09
CA TYR A 371 21.29 -13.49 2.49
C TYR A 371 21.36 -14.74 3.37
N PHE A 372 20.44 -14.88 4.33
CA PHE A 372 20.35 -16.08 5.16
C PHE A 372 20.13 -17.34 4.33
N GLY A 373 19.17 -17.30 3.40
CA GLY A 373 18.86 -18.44 2.52
C GLY A 373 20.02 -18.84 1.60
N ALA A 374 20.88 -17.88 1.24
CA ALA A 374 22.10 -18.10 0.46
C ALA A 374 23.33 -18.50 1.32
N GLY A 375 23.18 -18.66 2.64
CA GLY A 375 24.26 -19.00 3.56
C GLY A 375 25.22 -17.85 3.90
N LYS A 376 24.85 -16.61 3.57
CA LYS A 376 25.62 -15.38 3.82
C LYS A 376 25.19 -14.72 5.13
N ASN A 377 25.60 -15.32 6.25
CA ASN A 377 25.08 -14.97 7.56
C ASN A 377 25.53 -13.58 8.06
N GLU A 378 26.74 -13.14 7.74
CA GLU A 378 27.23 -11.82 8.16
C GLU A 378 26.42 -10.67 7.52
N GLU A 379 26.13 -10.77 6.22
CA GLU A 379 25.28 -9.80 5.53
C GLU A 379 23.84 -9.86 6.03
N CYS A 380 23.33 -11.05 6.36
CA CYS A 380 22.03 -11.20 7.02
C CYS A 380 21.97 -10.37 8.31
N ILE A 381 22.94 -10.57 9.21
CA ILE A 381 23.06 -9.84 10.48
C ILE A 381 23.09 -8.33 10.22
N PHE A 382 23.91 -7.87 9.27
CA PHE A 382 24.03 -6.45 8.93
C PHE A 382 22.69 -5.80 8.58
N TYR A 383 21.84 -6.45 7.77
CA TYR A 383 20.53 -5.91 7.42
C TYR A 383 19.52 -5.99 8.55
N LEU A 384 19.55 -7.04 9.37
CA LEU A 384 18.66 -7.18 10.53
C LEU A 384 18.98 -6.17 11.63
N GLU A 385 20.25 -5.83 11.82
CA GLU A 385 20.67 -4.78 12.77
C GLU A 385 20.08 -3.41 12.42
N LYS A 386 19.91 -3.09 11.13
CA LYS A 386 19.23 -1.84 10.70
C LYS A 386 17.79 -1.74 11.20
N ILE A 387 17.13 -2.88 11.37
CA ILE A 387 15.76 -2.95 11.90
C ILE A 387 15.80 -2.91 13.43
N ILE A 388 16.65 -3.73 14.04
CA ILE A 388 16.72 -3.91 15.50
C ILE A 388 17.19 -2.63 16.22
N SER A 389 18.09 -1.86 15.60
CA SER A 389 18.62 -0.61 16.15
C SER A 389 17.68 0.59 15.99
N ASN A 390 16.63 0.46 15.17
CA ASN A 390 15.71 1.55 14.88
C ASN A 390 14.71 1.75 16.03
N LYS A 391 14.91 2.82 16.82
CA LYS A 391 14.07 3.17 17.99
C LYS A 391 12.75 3.84 17.63
N ASP A 392 12.57 4.29 16.39
CA ASP A 392 11.35 4.96 15.92
C ASP A 392 10.26 3.97 15.48
N LEU A 393 10.58 2.67 15.44
CA LEU A 393 9.65 1.61 15.09
C LEU A 393 8.66 1.34 16.25
N LYS A 394 7.62 2.18 16.33
CA LYS A 394 6.44 1.88 17.15
C LYS A 394 5.41 1.00 16.44
N MET A 395 5.54 0.80 15.13
CA MET A 395 4.40 0.41 14.28
C MET A 395 4.26 -1.08 13.90
N ARG A 396 5.18 -2.00 14.26
CA ARG A 396 4.88 -3.46 14.28
C ARG A 396 5.90 -4.24 15.09
N GLU A 397 5.46 -4.74 16.24
CA GLU A 397 6.28 -5.57 17.14
C GLU A 397 6.68 -6.91 16.48
N ASP A 398 5.83 -7.46 15.61
CA ASP A 398 6.10 -8.72 14.89
C ASP A 398 7.38 -8.66 14.05
N LEU A 399 7.56 -7.60 13.26
CA LEU A 399 8.74 -7.45 12.39
C LEU A 399 10.02 -7.42 13.22
N LEU A 400 10.00 -6.71 14.35
CA LEU A 400 11.12 -6.67 15.29
C LEU A 400 11.36 -8.03 15.96
N CYS A 401 10.29 -8.72 16.35
CA CYS A 401 10.35 -10.08 16.90
C CYS A 401 11.06 -11.02 15.93
N PHE A 402 10.55 -11.15 14.69
CA PHE A 402 11.13 -12.06 13.71
C PHE A 402 12.53 -11.64 13.24
N SER A 403 12.82 -10.33 13.19
CA SER A 403 14.17 -9.84 12.92
C SER A 403 15.16 -10.26 14.00
N ARG A 404 14.78 -10.17 15.29
CA ARG A 404 15.66 -10.60 16.40
C ARG A 404 15.86 -12.11 16.43
N VAL A 405 14.80 -12.89 16.19
CA VAL A 405 14.88 -14.36 16.11
C VAL A 405 15.79 -14.78 14.96
N LEU A 406 15.58 -14.23 13.75
CA LEU A 406 16.43 -14.54 12.61
C LEU A 406 17.88 -14.08 12.83
N ASN A 407 18.08 -12.91 13.45
CA ASN A 407 19.42 -12.41 13.74
C ASN A 407 20.17 -13.37 14.67
N LEU A 408 19.50 -13.87 15.70
CA LEU A 408 20.09 -14.85 16.61
C LEU A 408 20.45 -16.16 15.91
N VAL A 409 19.58 -16.65 15.03
CA VAL A 409 19.88 -17.83 14.20
C VAL A 409 21.06 -17.57 13.27
N ALA A 410 21.13 -16.40 12.62
CA ALA A 410 22.24 -16.05 11.74
C ALA A 410 23.58 -15.93 12.49
N HIS A 411 23.59 -15.36 13.70
CA HIS A 411 24.79 -15.33 14.56
C HIS A 411 25.27 -16.74 14.92
N TYR A 412 24.34 -17.64 15.24
CA TYR A 412 24.64 -19.03 15.52
C TYR A 412 25.27 -19.72 14.29
N GLU A 413 24.68 -19.53 13.12
CA GLU A 413 25.17 -20.09 11.85
C GLU A 413 26.53 -19.53 11.41
N ALA A 414 26.83 -18.28 11.75
CA ALA A 414 28.12 -17.64 11.46
C ALA A 414 29.26 -18.09 12.41
N GLY A 415 28.96 -18.82 13.50
CA GLY A 415 29.95 -19.15 14.52
C GLY A 415 30.47 -17.94 15.30
N ILE A 416 29.69 -16.84 15.35
CA ILE A 416 30.06 -15.60 16.05
C ILE A 416 29.65 -15.73 17.53
N ASP A 417 30.47 -16.44 18.31
CA ASP A 417 30.11 -16.87 19.67
C ASP A 417 30.27 -15.76 20.74
N TYR A 418 31.11 -14.75 20.49
CA TYR A 418 31.54 -13.79 21.52
C TYR A 418 30.39 -13.02 22.22
N ASN A 419 29.25 -12.86 21.57
CA ASN A 419 28.09 -12.12 22.12
C ASN A 419 26.77 -12.90 22.08
N ILE A 420 26.78 -14.21 21.76
CA ILE A 420 25.53 -14.96 21.53
C ILE A 420 24.66 -15.04 22.78
N GLU A 421 25.25 -15.25 23.98
CA GLU A 421 24.52 -15.27 25.24
C GLU A 421 23.81 -13.94 25.54
N LYS A 422 24.52 -12.82 25.33
CA LYS A 422 23.95 -11.48 25.50
C LYS A 422 22.80 -11.26 24.51
N LEU A 423 22.95 -11.73 23.28
CA LEU A 423 21.93 -11.63 22.25
C LEU A 423 20.68 -12.46 22.61
N ILE A 424 20.85 -13.70 23.10
CA ILE A 424 19.77 -14.56 23.60
C ILE A 424 19.01 -13.84 24.71
N VAL A 425 19.71 -13.33 25.73
CA VAL A 425 19.09 -12.65 26.88
C VAL A 425 18.34 -11.38 26.43
N SER A 426 18.93 -10.59 25.53
CA SER A 426 18.30 -9.36 25.03
C SER A 426 17.05 -9.65 24.19
N THR A 427 17.11 -10.67 23.34
CA THR A 427 15.98 -11.13 22.51
C THR A 427 14.87 -11.67 23.38
N TYR A 428 15.19 -12.50 24.35
CA TYR A 428 14.24 -13.01 25.33
C TYR A 428 13.53 -11.91 26.12
N LYS A 429 14.30 -10.94 26.66
CA LYS A 429 13.74 -9.79 27.38
C LYS A 429 12.83 -8.93 26.51
N PHE A 430 13.11 -8.84 25.21
CA PHE A 430 12.25 -8.14 24.27
C PHE A 430 10.94 -8.90 24.04
N LEU A 431 11.04 -10.20 23.74
CA LEU A 431 9.87 -11.03 23.43
C LEU A 431 8.88 -11.11 24.58
N ILE A 432 9.32 -11.26 25.84
CA ILE A 432 8.40 -11.25 27.01
C ILE A 432 7.62 -9.94 27.15
N LYS A 433 8.24 -8.83 26.77
CA LYS A 433 7.59 -7.52 26.89
C LYS A 433 6.52 -7.30 25.83
N MET A 434 6.50 -8.12 24.78
CA MET A 434 5.42 -8.11 23.79
C MET A 434 4.22 -8.85 24.39
N ASP A 435 3.07 -8.19 24.41
CA ASP A 435 1.80 -8.71 24.92
C ASP A 435 1.17 -9.77 23.97
N ASP A 436 1.98 -10.35 23.08
CA ASP A 436 1.57 -11.21 21.99
C ASP A 436 2.56 -12.36 21.78
N LEU A 437 2.86 -13.09 22.86
CA LEU A 437 3.77 -14.23 22.86
C LEU A 437 3.01 -15.54 22.58
N HIS A 438 3.06 -15.95 21.31
CA HIS A 438 2.39 -17.14 20.76
C HIS A 438 3.16 -18.42 21.11
N GLU A 439 2.50 -19.57 21.05
CA GLU A 439 3.10 -20.86 21.44
C GLU A 439 4.36 -21.17 20.64
N VAL A 440 4.36 -20.93 19.32
CA VAL A 440 5.56 -21.11 18.48
C VAL A 440 6.72 -20.23 18.98
N GLN A 441 6.46 -18.98 19.36
CA GLN A 441 7.48 -18.08 19.90
C GLN A 441 7.98 -18.54 21.28
N ARG A 442 7.08 -19.04 22.15
CA ARG A 442 7.46 -19.61 23.47
C ARG A 442 8.38 -20.81 23.30
N LYS A 443 8.07 -21.71 22.36
CA LYS A 443 8.90 -22.87 22.03
C LYS A 443 10.26 -22.47 21.49
N MET A 444 10.29 -21.52 20.56
CA MET A 444 11.54 -20.94 20.03
C MET A 444 12.41 -20.34 21.15
N ILE A 445 11.82 -19.54 22.04
CA ILE A 445 12.51 -18.97 23.19
C ILE A 445 13.07 -20.06 24.11
N SER A 446 12.26 -21.06 24.44
CA SER A 446 12.67 -22.16 25.32
C SER A 446 13.85 -22.94 24.71
N PHE A 447 13.82 -23.17 23.40
CA PHE A 447 14.92 -23.79 22.68
C PHE A 447 16.20 -22.95 22.74
N LEU A 448 16.10 -21.65 22.43
CA LEU A 448 17.24 -20.74 22.43
C LEU A 448 17.89 -20.59 23.82
N LYS A 449 17.10 -20.63 24.90
CA LYS A 449 17.64 -20.67 26.27
C LYS A 449 18.46 -21.92 26.55
N ASN A 450 18.01 -23.06 26.04
CA ASN A 450 18.67 -24.34 26.29
C ASN A 450 19.87 -24.56 25.36
N LEU A 451 19.98 -23.77 24.27
CA LEU A 451 21.04 -23.88 23.28
C LEU A 451 22.45 -23.81 23.88
N SER A 452 22.67 -22.90 24.84
CA SER A 452 23.96 -22.76 25.53
C SER A 452 24.37 -24.00 26.34
N ASN A 453 23.42 -24.86 26.70
CA ASN A 453 23.64 -26.07 27.50
C ASN A 453 23.68 -27.35 26.64
N ILE A 454 23.53 -27.25 25.32
CA ILE A 454 23.49 -28.41 24.42
C ILE A 454 24.88 -28.65 23.83
N TYR A 455 25.43 -29.84 24.04
CA TYR A 455 26.69 -30.25 23.42
C TYR A 455 26.54 -30.41 21.90
N PRO A 456 27.59 -30.15 21.10
CA PRO A 456 27.53 -30.25 19.63
C PRO A 456 26.97 -31.57 19.10
N GLN A 457 27.27 -32.68 19.78
CA GLN A 457 26.80 -34.02 19.42
C GLN A 457 25.28 -34.24 19.64
N ASP A 458 24.67 -33.50 20.56
CA ASP A 458 23.25 -33.60 20.89
C ASP A 458 22.39 -32.53 20.19
N LEU A 459 23.04 -31.56 19.55
CA LEU A 459 22.39 -30.47 18.82
C LEU A 459 21.42 -30.98 17.75
N ARG A 460 21.82 -32.00 16.97
CA ARG A 460 20.94 -32.59 15.95
C ARG A 460 19.65 -33.14 16.57
N LYS A 461 19.75 -33.81 17.73
CA LYS A 461 18.56 -34.32 18.45
C LYS A 461 17.67 -33.17 18.94
N ALA A 462 18.28 -32.08 19.38
CA ALA A 462 17.53 -30.90 19.82
C ALA A 462 16.78 -30.21 18.67
N PHE A 463 17.37 -30.14 17.47
CA PHE A 463 16.67 -29.65 16.27
C PHE A 463 15.52 -30.56 15.85
N ILE A 464 15.70 -31.89 15.89
CA ILE A 464 14.61 -32.85 15.61
C ILE A 464 13.45 -32.61 16.58
N LYS A 465 13.75 -32.52 17.88
CA LYS A 465 12.72 -32.26 18.91
C LYS A 465 11.98 -30.94 18.67
N LEU A 466 12.72 -29.86 18.34
CA LEU A 466 12.08 -28.58 18.06
C LEU A 466 11.20 -28.64 16.80
N HIS A 467 11.65 -29.33 15.75
CA HIS A 467 10.89 -29.50 14.51
C HIS A 467 9.59 -30.27 14.76
N GLU A 468 9.65 -31.37 15.52
CA GLU A 468 8.46 -32.14 15.94
C GLU A 468 7.49 -31.29 16.76
N GLU A 469 7.98 -30.44 17.67
CA GLU A 469 7.13 -29.54 18.46
C GLU A 469 6.50 -28.43 17.61
N LEU A 470 7.24 -27.83 16.67
CA LEU A 470 6.76 -26.71 15.85
C LEU A 470 5.83 -27.17 14.72
N SER A 471 6.08 -28.33 14.10
CA SER A 471 5.28 -28.85 12.99
C SER A 471 3.80 -29.07 13.37
N GLN A 472 3.51 -29.33 14.64
CA GLN A 472 2.15 -29.45 15.17
C GLN A 472 1.34 -28.15 15.01
N TYR A 473 2.01 -27.00 14.95
CA TYR A 473 1.37 -25.69 14.85
C TYR A 473 1.23 -25.19 13.40
N GLU A 474 1.78 -25.90 12.41
CA GLU A 474 1.76 -25.46 11.01
C GLU A 474 0.33 -25.25 10.47
N HIS A 475 -0.60 -26.11 10.90
CA HIS A 475 -2.01 -26.07 10.51
C HIS A 475 -2.93 -25.51 11.60
N HIS A 476 -2.36 -25.02 12.70
CA HIS A 476 -3.15 -24.47 13.80
C HIS A 476 -3.86 -23.19 13.36
N PRO A 477 -5.15 -22.98 13.69
CA PRO A 477 -5.93 -21.84 13.22
C PRO A 477 -5.27 -20.47 13.50
N TYR A 478 -4.61 -20.35 14.65
CA TYR A 478 -4.07 -19.09 15.16
C TYR A 478 -2.54 -18.99 15.13
N GLU A 479 -1.84 -20.13 15.21
CA GLU A 479 -0.37 -20.18 15.40
C GLU A 479 0.39 -20.25 14.08
N LYS A 480 -0.28 -20.64 12.99
CA LYS A 480 0.30 -20.74 11.65
C LYS A 480 0.93 -19.43 11.17
N ARG A 481 0.50 -18.29 11.72
CA ARG A 481 1.08 -16.95 11.45
C ARG A 481 2.59 -16.89 11.69
N SER A 482 3.09 -17.66 12.65
CA SER A 482 4.50 -17.66 13.04
C SER A 482 5.42 -18.18 11.92
N PHE A 483 4.87 -18.97 11.00
CA PHE A 483 5.58 -19.52 9.84
C PHE A 483 5.51 -18.60 8.61
N LEU A 484 4.75 -17.50 8.66
CA LEU A 484 4.61 -16.57 7.53
C LEU A 484 5.82 -15.66 7.36
N TYR A 485 6.51 -15.35 8.45
CA TYR A 485 7.64 -14.41 8.46
C TYR A 485 8.98 -15.11 8.26
N LEU A 486 9.12 -16.31 8.81
CA LEU A 486 10.32 -17.14 8.72
C LEU A 486 9.92 -18.61 8.54
N ASP A 487 10.40 -19.25 7.47
CA ASP A 487 10.23 -20.69 7.27
C ASP A 487 11.21 -21.47 8.17
N ILE A 488 10.95 -21.41 9.46
CA ILE A 488 11.77 -22.03 10.51
C ILE A 488 11.80 -23.56 10.38
N LEU A 489 10.72 -24.15 9.83
CA LEU A 489 10.65 -25.60 9.60
C LEU A 489 11.64 -26.02 8.51
N SER A 490 11.67 -25.31 7.39
CA SER A 490 12.65 -25.58 6.33
C SER A 490 14.09 -25.33 6.79
N TRP A 491 14.34 -24.35 7.64
CA TRP A 491 15.65 -24.18 8.27
C TRP A 491 16.01 -25.37 9.18
N LEU A 492 15.11 -25.79 10.07
CA LEU A 492 15.35 -26.94 10.95
C LEU A 492 15.63 -28.22 10.14
N GLU A 493 14.87 -28.47 9.08
CA GLU A 493 15.12 -29.60 8.18
C GLU A 493 16.49 -29.53 7.51
N SER A 494 16.92 -28.34 7.08
CA SER A 494 18.24 -28.10 6.53
C SER A 494 19.34 -28.51 7.52
N ARG A 495 19.16 -28.19 8.81
CA ARG A 495 20.08 -28.58 9.89
C ARG A 495 20.04 -30.06 10.22
N ILE A 496 18.86 -30.68 10.20
CA ILE A 496 18.68 -32.10 10.50
C ILE A 496 19.27 -32.98 9.38
N GLN A 497 19.12 -32.56 8.13
CA GLN A 497 19.57 -33.30 6.95
C GLN A 497 21.00 -32.92 6.52
N ASN A 498 21.56 -31.85 7.08
CA ASN A 498 22.86 -31.28 6.67
C ASN A 498 22.88 -30.89 5.18
N VAL A 499 21.81 -30.23 4.74
CA VAL A 499 21.60 -29.76 3.37
C VAL A 499 21.33 -28.25 3.41
N PRO A 500 21.82 -27.44 2.45
CA PRO A 500 21.51 -26.02 2.42
C PRO A 500 20.00 -25.76 2.38
N ILE A 501 19.53 -24.75 3.13
CA ILE A 501 18.11 -24.38 3.20
C ILE A 501 17.52 -24.09 1.80
N GLU A 502 18.31 -23.50 0.90
CA GLU A 502 17.96 -23.29 -0.50
C GLU A 502 17.46 -24.58 -1.17
N LYS A 503 18.18 -25.70 -0.97
CA LYS A 503 17.84 -26.99 -1.59
C LYS A 503 16.59 -27.61 -0.99
N ILE A 504 16.37 -27.47 0.31
CA ILE A 504 15.15 -27.93 0.99
C ILE A 504 13.92 -27.22 0.43
N ILE A 505 13.99 -25.89 0.31
CA ILE A 505 12.87 -25.10 -0.23
C ILE A 505 12.64 -25.41 -1.71
N GLN A 506 13.70 -25.57 -2.51
CA GLN A 506 13.59 -26.01 -3.91
C GLN A 506 12.92 -27.39 -4.05
N GLN A 507 13.17 -28.32 -3.11
CA GLN A 507 12.53 -29.64 -3.10
C GLN A 507 11.03 -29.51 -2.79
N LYS A 508 10.68 -28.82 -1.70
CA LYS A 508 9.27 -28.54 -1.34
C LYS A 508 8.52 -27.82 -2.45
N ALA A 509 9.17 -26.84 -3.10
CA ALA A 509 8.58 -26.09 -4.21
C ALA A 509 8.27 -26.97 -5.43
N LYS A 510 9.05 -28.05 -5.67
CA LYS A 510 8.78 -29.03 -6.74
C LYS A 510 7.58 -29.92 -6.43
N GLU A 511 7.40 -30.30 -5.17
CA GLU A 511 6.25 -31.11 -4.72
C GLU A 511 4.94 -30.32 -4.76
N LEU A 512 5.01 -28.99 -4.62
CA LEU A 512 3.89 -28.06 -4.69
C LEU A 512 3.51 -27.62 -6.11
N ILE A 513 4.18 -28.11 -7.15
CA ILE A 513 3.77 -27.89 -8.55
C ILE A 513 2.49 -28.69 -8.80
N LYS A 514 1.34 -28.08 -8.50
CA LYS A 514 0.03 -28.46 -8.98
C LYS A 514 -0.54 -27.40 -9.92
#